data_AF-A0A212FEE9-F1
#
_entry.id   AF-A0A212FEE9-F1
#
_cell.length_a   1.000
_cell.length_b   1.000
_cell.length_c   1.000
_cell.angle_alpha   90.00
_cell.angle_beta   90.00
_cell.angle_gamma   90.00
#
_symmetry.space_group_name_H-M   'P 1'
#
loop_
_entity.id
_entity.type
_entity.pdbx_description
1 polymer ?
#
loop_
_entity_poly.entity_id
_entity_poly.type
_entity_poly.pdbx_seq_one_letter_code
_entity_poly.pdbx_strand_id
1 'polypeptide(L)'
;MDVNNSHNQSYWFVVREDQSNVIFSSNNFTIQNPQSQGGRYIVDAVDNRQYIHVDNVPPVPEDIPKNCVKDSLHKEDENFWDRNKVKVLLTLCLENRFSSPDKDKIAWNEIALLVGTTPEECDKKYRNLRRTYIRLLKKKRLGKDIKWVHYNICEEVFKDCKSLSPSIFEPWEDSKVRRLLSLYIENINKFRNPDCLQKDIWKEIACLLNTTEYNCYHKFKNLKRTYFNWVERSRESGKLIKWPYHHYFERIYFNYNPNLGPWDRNKIRLLINAYSELAHKFKNPKYQKKELWKDISKKVNEAPSNCDRKFRNLKQTYIRLKMRADTGRAVTKWRYYKDFVAIFENNCCSVLDDGHNVVYKTLEQDYVKQLLNFYLDNKNKFKDPLVKKKTLWKQIGPKLGLSPEECDKKFRNLKQTYIRLAEKLKETGKGNGWPYYAYFEQIYDEPSSGGKECHHKCDLDTMTLTEIRNLVHDHGLKDRDKFDRLVRVIEDSNDIQRERNKILQALLDRR
;
A
#
# COMPACT_ATOMS: atom_id res chain seq x y z
N MET A 1 25.29 25.75 -47.60
CA MET A 1 24.19 24.77 -47.76
C MET A 1 23.94 24.19 -46.39
N ASP A 2 22.84 24.65 -45.79
CA ASP A 2 22.19 24.12 -44.58
C ASP A 2 21.93 22.60 -44.73
N VAL A 3 21.77 21.77 -43.70
CA VAL A 3 20.77 21.85 -42.62
C VAL A 3 21.17 20.91 -41.46
N ASN A 4 21.08 21.45 -40.24
CA ASN A 4 20.97 20.78 -38.95
C ASN A 4 19.77 19.82 -38.86
N ASN A 5 19.87 18.69 -38.13
CA ASN A 5 18.99 18.49 -36.98
C ASN A 5 19.37 17.30 -36.08
N SER A 6 19.75 17.63 -34.85
CA SER A 6 19.62 16.80 -33.65
C SER A 6 18.15 16.72 -33.22
N HIS A 7 17.64 15.53 -32.91
CA HIS A 7 16.35 15.38 -32.23
C HIS A 7 16.47 14.66 -30.89
N ASN A 8 16.28 15.49 -29.87
CA ASN A 8 15.92 15.29 -28.48
C ASN A 8 15.32 13.93 -28.09
N GLN A 9 15.92 13.33 -27.07
CA GLN A 9 15.33 12.28 -26.23
C GLN A 9 14.32 12.91 -25.26
N SER A 10 13.04 12.85 -25.61
CA SER A 10 11.94 13.23 -24.73
C SER A 10 11.69 12.13 -23.70
N TYR A 11 12.09 12.37 -22.45
CA TYR A 11 11.65 11.59 -21.29
C TYR A 11 10.18 11.91 -20.99
N TRP A 12 9.28 10.98 -21.28
CA TRP A 12 7.88 11.07 -20.87
C TRP A 12 7.72 10.59 -19.42
N PHE A 13 7.49 11.54 -18.51
CA PHE A 13 6.90 11.25 -17.20
C PHE A 13 5.40 10.98 -17.38
N VAL A 14 4.99 9.71 -17.27
CA VAL A 14 3.57 9.39 -17.09
C VAL A 14 3.23 9.63 -15.62
N VAL A 15 2.62 10.77 -15.34
CA VAL A 15 1.94 11.05 -14.08
C VAL A 15 0.78 10.06 -13.97
N ARG A 16 0.83 9.20 -12.96
CA ARG A 16 -0.28 8.30 -12.61
C ARG A 16 -1.31 9.08 -11.79
N GLU A 17 -2.38 9.53 -12.41
CA GLU A 17 -3.64 9.81 -11.72
C GLU A 17 -4.41 8.49 -11.54
N ASP A 18 -4.14 7.78 -10.45
CA ASP A 18 -5.11 6.91 -9.79
C ASP A 18 -4.47 6.21 -8.57
N GLN A 19 -4.32 6.97 -7.48
CA GLN A 19 -4.28 6.42 -6.14
C GLN A 19 -5.12 7.28 -5.20
N SER A 20 -6.44 7.08 -5.21
CA SER A 20 -7.26 7.40 -4.05
C SER A 20 -8.13 6.21 -3.67
N ASN A 21 -7.90 5.72 -2.44
CA ASN A 21 -8.73 4.80 -1.66
C ASN A 21 -8.52 3.28 -1.87
N VAL A 22 -7.34 2.80 -1.48
CA VAL A 22 -7.20 1.51 -0.78
C VAL A 22 -7.31 1.80 0.72
N ILE A 23 -8.30 1.19 1.39
CA ILE A 23 -8.28 1.07 2.85
C ILE A 23 -7.22 0.02 3.18
N PHE A 24 -6.08 0.48 3.68
CA PHE A 24 -5.10 -0.35 4.37
C PHE A 24 -5.64 -0.67 5.77
N SER A 25 -5.74 -1.96 6.07
CA SER A 25 -5.54 -2.46 7.43
C SER A 25 -4.01 -2.46 7.69
N SER A 26 -3.60 -1.60 8.62
CA SER A 26 -2.35 -1.59 9.40
C SER A 26 -1.22 -2.57 9.02
N ASN A 27 -0.12 -2.04 8.47
CA ASN A 27 1.25 -2.11 9.02
C ASN A 27 2.25 -1.43 8.05
N ASN A 28 3.05 -0.50 8.58
CA ASN A 28 3.90 0.45 7.86
C ASN A 28 5.24 -0.14 7.38
N PHE A 29 5.64 0.20 6.14
CA PHE A 29 7.04 0.38 5.73
C PHE A 29 7.11 1.56 4.75
N THR A 30 7.85 2.60 5.13
CA THR A 30 8.18 3.78 4.31
C THR A 30 9.53 3.58 3.62
N ILE A 31 9.58 3.75 2.30
CA ILE A 31 10.83 3.91 1.53
C ILE A 31 10.98 5.40 1.24
N GLN A 32 12.09 5.99 1.69
CA GLN A 32 12.53 7.35 1.35
C GLN A 32 13.02 7.38 -0.11
N ASN A 33 12.64 8.42 -0.85
CA ASN A 33 13.27 8.81 -2.11
C ASN A 33 13.90 10.20 -1.91
N PRO A 34 15.09 10.48 -2.46
CA PRO A 34 15.88 11.66 -2.13
C PRO A 34 15.37 12.94 -2.80
N GLN A 35 15.60 14.06 -2.12
CA GLN A 35 15.38 15.43 -2.59
C GLN A 35 16.36 15.78 -3.72
N SER A 36 15.84 16.21 -4.87
CA SER A 36 16.61 16.82 -5.95
C SER A 36 16.65 18.33 -5.76
N GLN A 37 17.84 18.90 -5.90
CA GLN A 37 18.17 20.32 -5.79
C GLN A 37 17.59 21.16 -6.95
N GLY A 38 17.41 22.45 -6.69
CA GLY A 38 16.72 23.41 -7.55
C GLY A 38 17.37 23.67 -8.90
N GLY A 39 16.54 23.74 -9.95
CA GLY A 39 16.89 24.31 -11.24
C GLY A 39 16.84 25.84 -11.17
N ARG A 40 17.97 26.48 -11.43
CA ARG A 40 18.08 27.91 -11.72
C ARG A 40 17.55 28.17 -13.13
N TYR A 41 16.73 29.20 -13.28
CA TYR A 41 16.37 29.78 -14.57
C TYR A 41 17.61 30.47 -15.16
N ILE A 42 17.95 30.16 -16.41
CA ILE A 42 18.85 30.93 -17.26
C ILE A 42 17.97 31.81 -18.14
N VAL A 43 18.10 33.12 -17.98
CA VAL A 43 17.64 34.13 -18.93
C VAL A 43 18.91 34.78 -19.47
N ASP A 44 19.19 34.57 -20.76
CA ASP A 44 20.21 35.31 -21.48
C ASP A 44 19.74 36.76 -21.65
N ALA A 45 20.50 37.68 -21.06
CA ALA A 45 20.45 39.09 -21.41
C ALA A 45 21.88 39.64 -21.44
N VAL A 46 22.14 40.30 -22.55
CA VAL A 46 23.39 40.84 -23.09
C VAL A 46 23.93 42.02 -22.27
N ASP A 47 25.27 42.13 -22.26
CA ASP A 47 26.14 43.29 -22.04
C ASP A 47 26.46 43.87 -20.64
N ASN A 48 27.78 44.11 -20.50
CA ASN A 48 28.48 45.12 -19.70
C ASN A 48 28.48 44.99 -18.16
N ARG A 49 29.63 44.59 -17.59
CA ARG A 49 30.53 45.49 -16.81
C ARG A 49 31.69 44.76 -16.12
N GLN A 50 32.88 45.30 -16.39
CA GLN A 50 34.03 45.61 -15.51
C GLN A 50 34.42 44.66 -14.37
N TYR A 51 35.66 44.17 -14.48
CA TYR A 51 36.46 43.51 -13.45
C TYR A 51 36.73 44.45 -12.26
N ILE A 52 36.54 43.92 -11.04
CA ILE A 52 37.25 44.37 -9.84
C ILE A 52 37.82 43.13 -9.16
N HIS A 53 39.16 43.10 -9.09
CA HIS A 53 39.97 42.11 -8.37
C HIS A 53 39.96 42.48 -6.89
N VAL A 54 39.56 41.57 -6.00
CA VAL A 54 39.75 41.71 -4.55
C VAL A 54 40.34 40.40 -4.04
N ASP A 55 41.59 40.49 -3.58
CA ASP A 55 42.34 39.43 -2.94
C ASP A 55 42.00 39.30 -1.44
N ASN A 56 42.18 38.06 -0.95
CA ASN A 56 42.48 37.65 0.43
C ASN A 56 41.36 37.66 1.49
N VAL A 57 40.84 36.46 1.81
CA VAL A 57 40.27 36.11 3.13
C VAL A 57 40.82 34.73 3.58
N PRO A 58 41.21 34.52 4.86
CA PRO A 58 41.82 33.28 5.36
C PRO A 58 40.80 32.16 5.71
N PRO A 59 41.27 30.93 6.05
CA PRO A 59 40.45 29.71 6.04
C PRO A 59 39.59 29.53 7.30
N VAL A 60 38.39 28.98 7.12
CA VAL A 60 37.49 28.51 8.19
C VAL A 60 37.64 26.99 8.32
N PRO A 61 37.76 26.41 9.53
CA PRO A 61 37.86 24.96 9.74
C PRO A 61 36.52 24.21 9.57
N GLU A 62 36.66 22.95 9.17
CA GLU A 62 35.62 21.93 9.00
C GLU A 62 35.02 21.42 10.33
N ASP A 63 33.90 20.69 10.15
CA ASP A 63 33.27 19.68 11.03
C ASP A 63 32.12 20.08 11.97
N ILE A 64 30.88 19.78 11.53
CA ILE A 64 29.79 19.31 12.42
C ILE A 64 29.09 18.10 11.76
N PRO A 65 29.05 16.92 12.40
CA PRO A 65 28.31 15.76 11.92
C PRO A 65 26.81 15.85 12.25
N LYS A 66 25.96 15.62 11.23
CA LYS A 66 24.50 15.48 11.38
C LYS A 66 24.14 14.09 11.94
N ASN A 67 23.85 14.01 13.24
CA ASN A 67 23.14 12.88 13.83
C ASN A 67 21.66 13.23 14.02
N CYS A 68 20.81 12.57 13.24
CA CYS A 68 19.35 12.70 13.29
C CYS A 68 18.80 11.51 14.07
N VAL A 69 18.46 11.70 15.35
CA VAL A 69 17.79 10.70 16.17
C VAL A 69 16.28 10.90 16.01
N LYS A 70 15.60 9.87 15.51
CA LYS A 70 14.15 9.80 15.41
C LYS A 70 13.59 9.36 16.76
N ASP A 71 12.90 10.27 17.44
CA ASP A 71 12.04 9.93 18.58
C ASP A 71 10.74 9.29 18.08
N SER A 72 10.53 8.05 18.49
CA SER A 72 9.26 7.35 18.36
C SER A 72 8.94 6.68 19.71
N LEU A 73 8.31 7.41 20.62
CA LEU A 73 7.75 6.83 21.83
C LEU A 73 6.35 7.40 22.09
N HIS A 74 5.38 6.49 22.26
CA HIS A 74 3.98 6.67 22.68
C HIS A 74 3.05 7.51 21.76
N LYS A 75 2.48 6.87 20.73
CA LYS A 75 1.34 7.41 19.94
C LYS A 75 0.09 6.54 19.94
N GLU A 76 0.04 5.44 20.71
CA GLU A 76 -0.97 4.40 20.46
C GLU A 76 -2.35 4.64 21.10
N ASP A 77 -2.50 5.57 22.05
CA ASP A 77 -3.79 5.81 22.75
C ASP A 77 -4.48 7.16 22.46
N GLU A 78 -3.88 8.08 21.71
CA GLU A 78 -4.48 9.42 21.50
C GLU A 78 -5.70 9.43 20.55
N ASN A 79 -5.87 8.40 19.73
CA ASN A 79 -6.90 8.35 18.69
C ASN A 79 -8.29 7.91 19.21
N PHE A 80 -8.47 7.75 20.52
CA PHE A 80 -9.75 7.36 21.11
C PHE A 80 -10.72 8.55 21.20
N TRP A 81 -11.85 8.44 20.49
CA TRP A 81 -12.92 9.43 20.49
C TRP A 81 -14.00 9.06 21.51
N ASP A 82 -13.81 9.49 22.75
CA ASP A 82 -14.82 9.32 23.80
C ASP A 82 -16.06 10.21 23.60
N ARG A 83 -17.07 9.99 24.44
CA ARG A 83 -18.34 10.71 24.40
C ARG A 83 -18.17 12.22 24.63
N ASN A 84 -17.22 12.64 25.45
CA ASN A 84 -16.98 14.04 25.78
C ASN A 84 -16.25 14.75 24.64
N LYS A 85 -15.19 14.14 24.07
CA LYS A 85 -14.49 14.66 22.88
C LYS A 85 -15.44 14.85 21.71
N VAL A 86 -16.36 13.90 21.47
CA VAL A 86 -17.40 14.05 20.43
C VAL A 86 -18.37 15.19 20.75
N LYS A 87 -18.76 15.35 22.01
CA LYS A 87 -19.63 16.45 22.44
C LYS A 87 -18.95 17.80 22.26
N VAL A 88 -17.69 17.95 22.70
CA VAL A 88 -16.89 19.16 22.55
C VAL A 88 -16.72 19.51 21.07
N LEU A 89 -16.33 18.56 20.22
CA LEU A 89 -16.24 18.75 18.77
C LEU A 89 -17.54 19.33 18.18
N LEU A 90 -18.69 18.71 18.50
CA LEU A 90 -19.98 19.15 17.97
C LEU A 90 -20.45 20.49 18.55
N THR A 91 -20.17 20.75 19.82
CA THR A 91 -20.48 22.05 20.46
C THR A 91 -19.65 23.17 19.84
N LEU A 92 -18.35 22.98 19.63
CA LEU A 92 -17.51 23.97 18.96
C LEU A 92 -18.01 24.24 17.54
N CYS A 93 -18.41 23.22 16.78
CA CYS A 93 -19.00 23.43 15.44
C CYS A 93 -20.36 24.15 15.45
N LEU A 94 -21.07 24.20 16.58
CA LEU A 94 -22.31 24.97 16.73
C LEU A 94 -22.06 26.45 17.02
N GLU A 95 -20.95 26.78 17.65
CA GLU A 95 -20.64 28.15 18.01
C GLU A 95 -20.48 28.99 16.75
N ASN A 96 -21.05 30.21 16.74
CA ASN A 96 -21.12 31.07 15.56
C ASN A 96 -19.74 31.38 14.93
N ARG A 97 -18.65 31.26 15.69
CA ARG A 97 -17.27 31.39 15.20
C ARG A 97 -16.86 30.28 14.21
N PHE A 98 -17.50 29.12 14.27
CA PHE A 98 -17.14 27.93 13.50
C PHE A 98 -18.27 27.43 12.59
N SER A 99 -19.26 28.26 12.28
CA SER A 99 -20.50 27.84 11.61
C SER A 99 -20.32 27.32 10.17
N SER A 100 -19.14 27.49 9.56
CA SER A 100 -18.81 26.93 8.23
C SER A 100 -17.46 26.18 8.23
N PRO A 101 -17.31 25.10 9.03
CA PRO A 101 -16.03 24.40 9.15
C PRO A 101 -15.69 23.60 7.89
N ASP A 102 -16.68 23.31 7.02
CA ASP A 102 -16.46 22.65 5.73
C ASP A 102 -15.57 23.45 4.76
N LYS A 103 -15.34 24.76 5.01
CA LYS A 103 -14.56 25.64 4.13
C LYS A 103 -13.31 26.24 4.77
N ASP A 104 -13.18 26.18 6.09
CA ASP A 104 -12.14 26.91 6.80
C ASP A 104 -11.13 25.99 7.49
N LYS A 105 -9.90 25.97 6.98
CA LYS A 105 -8.79 25.22 7.59
C LYS A 105 -8.40 25.82 8.95
N ILE A 106 -8.59 27.14 9.14
CA ILE A 106 -8.26 27.84 10.38
C ILE A 106 -9.19 27.35 11.49
N ALA A 107 -10.48 27.21 11.19
CA ALA A 107 -11.47 26.64 12.12
C ALA A 107 -11.07 25.24 12.62
N TRP A 108 -10.59 24.35 11.75
CA TRP A 108 -10.17 23.01 12.17
C TRP A 108 -8.92 23.03 13.06
N ASN A 109 -8.00 23.97 12.87
CA ASN A 109 -6.83 24.11 13.73
C ASN A 109 -7.21 24.51 15.16
N GLU A 110 -8.12 25.48 15.31
CA GLU A 110 -8.59 25.92 16.62
C GLU A 110 -9.41 24.83 17.33
N ILE A 111 -10.31 24.16 16.60
CA ILE A 111 -11.10 23.05 17.14
C ILE A 111 -10.18 21.90 17.58
N ALA A 112 -9.16 21.58 16.78
CA ALA A 112 -8.19 20.53 17.09
C ALA A 112 -7.43 20.78 18.39
N LEU A 113 -6.98 22.03 18.60
CA LEU A 113 -6.33 22.44 19.86
C LEU A 113 -7.25 22.24 21.07
N LEU A 114 -8.53 22.61 20.97
CA LEU A 114 -9.49 22.50 22.07
C LEU A 114 -9.94 21.05 22.32
N VAL A 115 -10.01 20.22 21.29
CA VAL A 115 -10.37 18.80 21.39
C VAL A 115 -9.17 17.93 21.83
N GLY A 116 -7.95 18.43 21.66
CA GLY A 116 -6.71 17.70 21.91
C GLY A 116 -6.47 16.59 20.90
N THR A 117 -6.65 16.88 19.61
CA THR A 117 -6.39 15.97 18.47
C THR A 117 -5.84 16.75 17.27
N THR A 118 -5.61 16.12 16.13
CA THR A 118 -5.21 16.86 14.91
C THR A 118 -6.42 17.42 14.13
N PRO A 119 -6.24 18.47 13.32
CA PRO A 119 -7.28 19.03 12.45
C PRO A 119 -7.90 18.01 11.51
N GLU A 120 -7.09 17.12 10.93
CA GLU A 120 -7.53 16.06 10.01
C GLU A 120 -8.40 15.03 10.72
N GLU A 121 -8.11 14.74 11.99
CA GLU A 121 -8.90 13.81 12.79
C GLU A 121 -10.25 14.40 13.18
N CYS A 122 -10.29 15.68 13.56
CA CYS A 122 -11.52 16.44 13.80
C CYS A 122 -12.41 16.44 12.55
N ASP A 123 -11.87 16.83 11.40
CA ASP A 123 -12.59 16.85 10.12
C ASP A 123 -13.12 15.45 9.74
N LYS A 124 -12.25 14.43 9.81
CA LYS A 124 -12.63 13.04 9.53
C LYS A 124 -13.74 12.56 10.47
N LYS A 125 -13.65 12.88 11.77
CA LYS A 125 -14.67 12.52 12.76
C LYS A 125 -15.98 13.26 12.50
N TYR A 126 -15.94 14.55 12.22
CA TYR A 126 -17.10 15.37 11.87
C TYR A 126 -17.84 14.83 10.65
N ARG A 127 -17.14 14.54 9.55
CA ARG A 127 -17.75 13.91 8.35
C ARG A 127 -18.37 12.55 8.66
N ASN A 128 -17.76 11.76 9.55
CA ASN A 128 -18.32 10.47 9.99
C ASN A 128 -19.57 10.63 10.85
N LEU A 129 -19.60 11.62 11.75
CA LEU A 129 -20.77 11.98 12.54
C LEU A 129 -21.90 12.45 11.62
N ARG A 130 -21.61 13.32 10.65
CA ARG A 130 -22.58 13.78 9.64
C ARG A 130 -23.18 12.61 8.86
N ARG A 131 -22.35 11.69 8.34
CA ARG A 131 -22.83 10.46 7.66
C ARG A 131 -23.71 9.61 8.57
N THR A 132 -23.37 9.52 9.86
CA THR A 132 -24.14 8.73 10.84
C THR A 132 -25.47 9.40 11.14
N TYR A 133 -25.48 10.70 11.36
CA TYR A 133 -26.67 11.51 11.53
C TYR A 133 -27.61 11.38 10.31
N ILE A 134 -27.11 11.52 9.08
CA ILE A 134 -27.91 11.33 7.85
C ILE A 134 -28.59 9.95 7.81
N ARG A 135 -27.88 8.88 8.22
CA ARG A 135 -28.47 7.52 8.31
C ARG A 135 -29.54 7.42 9.39
N LEU A 136 -29.35 8.08 10.53
CA LEU A 136 -30.32 8.09 11.64
C LEU A 136 -31.53 8.97 11.32
N LEU A 137 -31.33 10.09 10.66
CA LEU A 137 -32.39 10.97 10.16
C LEU A 137 -33.32 10.19 9.19
N LYS A 138 -32.74 9.35 8.32
CA LYS A 138 -33.51 8.43 7.47
C LYS A 138 -34.35 7.45 8.29
N LYS A 139 -33.82 6.93 9.39
CA LYS A 139 -34.58 6.04 10.30
C LYS A 139 -35.70 6.80 11.02
N LYS A 140 -35.43 8.02 11.51
CA LYS A 140 -36.41 8.90 12.16
C LYS A 140 -37.58 9.21 11.23
N ARG A 141 -37.31 9.53 9.96
CA ARG A 141 -38.35 9.75 8.92
C ARG A 141 -39.21 8.52 8.61
N LEU A 142 -38.71 7.32 8.90
CA LEU A 142 -39.47 6.07 8.80
C LEU A 142 -40.24 5.73 10.09
N GLY A 143 -40.38 6.70 11.01
CA GLY A 143 -41.06 6.51 12.30
C GLY A 143 -40.28 5.68 13.32
N LYS A 144 -38.98 5.42 13.10
CA LYS A 144 -38.16 4.67 14.05
C LYS A 144 -37.57 5.61 15.10
N ASP A 145 -37.69 5.22 16.37
CA ASP A 145 -37.06 5.92 17.48
C ASP A 145 -35.52 5.83 17.44
N ILE A 146 -34.84 6.92 17.82
CA ILE A 146 -33.38 7.06 17.73
C ILE A 146 -32.78 7.31 19.11
N LYS A 147 -32.19 6.25 19.68
CA LYS A 147 -31.52 6.29 21.01
C LYS A 147 -30.05 6.74 20.97
N TRP A 148 -29.61 7.46 19.94
CA TRP A 148 -28.21 7.85 19.82
C TRP A 148 -27.94 9.12 20.64
N VAL A 149 -27.04 9.03 21.64
CA VAL A 149 -26.78 10.12 22.60
C VAL A 149 -26.34 11.45 21.98
N HIS A 150 -25.78 11.43 20.77
CA HIS A 150 -25.36 12.64 20.05
C HIS A 150 -26.37 13.10 19.00
N TYR A 151 -27.54 12.47 18.91
CA TYR A 151 -28.52 12.75 17.87
C TYR A 151 -29.01 14.20 17.92
N ASN A 152 -29.43 14.69 19.09
CA ASN A 152 -29.99 16.03 19.24
C ASN A 152 -28.95 17.12 18.91
N ILE A 153 -27.71 16.98 19.39
CA ILE A 153 -26.65 17.95 19.07
C ILE A 153 -26.28 17.89 17.58
N CYS A 154 -26.24 16.71 16.96
CA CYS A 154 -26.06 16.57 15.52
C CYS A 154 -27.23 17.17 14.72
N GLU A 155 -28.45 17.10 15.26
CA GLU A 155 -29.65 17.65 14.62
C GLU A 155 -29.61 19.17 14.50
N GLU A 156 -28.95 19.83 15.46
CA GLU A 156 -28.65 21.27 15.41
C GLU A 156 -27.44 21.58 14.53
N VAL A 157 -26.33 20.84 14.67
CA VAL A 157 -25.10 21.06 13.89
C VAL A 157 -25.37 20.91 12.39
N PHE A 158 -26.13 19.88 12.04
CA PHE A 158 -26.44 19.51 10.66
C PHE A 158 -27.88 19.89 10.30
N LYS A 159 -28.31 21.09 10.71
CA LYS A 159 -29.65 21.61 10.38
C LYS A 159 -29.88 21.70 8.86
N ASP A 160 -28.82 21.94 8.08
CA ASP A 160 -28.80 21.89 6.61
C ASP A 160 -29.24 20.51 6.08
N CYS A 161 -28.94 19.44 6.80
CA CYS A 161 -29.31 18.10 6.40
C CYS A 161 -30.82 17.84 6.53
N LYS A 162 -31.56 18.67 7.28
CA LYS A 162 -33.03 18.59 7.34
C LYS A 162 -33.69 19.05 6.03
N SER A 163 -33.11 20.04 5.35
CA SER A 163 -33.61 20.55 4.06
C SER A 163 -33.19 19.70 2.86
N LEU A 164 -32.33 18.69 3.06
CA LEU A 164 -31.97 17.75 2.00
C LEU A 164 -33.23 17.08 1.43
N SER A 165 -33.34 17.12 0.10
CA SER A 165 -34.47 16.58 -0.65
C SER A 165 -34.78 15.14 -0.24
N PRO A 166 -36.07 14.76 -0.10
CA PRO A 166 -36.48 13.38 0.17
C PRO A 166 -35.83 12.35 -0.75
N SER A 167 -35.51 12.73 -2.00
CA SER A 167 -34.85 11.86 -3.00
C SER A 167 -33.43 11.41 -2.60
N ILE A 168 -32.73 12.15 -1.75
CA ILE A 168 -31.41 11.77 -1.21
C ILE A 168 -31.57 10.61 -0.20
N PHE A 169 -32.73 10.53 0.45
CA PHE A 169 -33.02 9.54 1.48
C PHE A 169 -33.87 8.39 0.98
N GLU A 170 -34.31 8.42 -0.28
CA GLU A 170 -35.13 7.38 -0.87
C GLU A 170 -34.45 6.01 -0.71
N PRO A 171 -35.13 5.00 -0.12
CA PRO A 171 -34.67 3.62 -0.17
C PRO A 171 -34.43 3.18 -1.61
N TRP A 172 -33.33 2.47 -1.84
CA TRP A 172 -33.12 1.82 -3.14
C TRP A 172 -34.01 0.58 -3.20
N GLU A 173 -35.22 0.76 -3.72
CA GLU A 173 -36.14 -0.32 -4.03
C GLU A 173 -35.54 -1.28 -5.06
N ASP A 174 -35.94 -2.55 -5.01
CA ASP A 174 -35.38 -3.60 -5.88
C ASP A 174 -35.52 -3.25 -7.37
N SER A 175 -36.68 -2.71 -7.77
CA SER A 175 -36.97 -2.20 -9.11
C SER A 175 -35.96 -1.12 -9.55
N LYS A 176 -35.71 -0.13 -8.69
CA LYS A 176 -34.76 0.97 -8.92
C LYS A 176 -33.32 0.47 -9.01
N VAL A 177 -32.95 -0.54 -8.20
CA VAL A 177 -31.64 -1.20 -8.30
C VAL A 177 -31.48 -1.95 -9.63
N ARG A 178 -32.49 -2.71 -10.03
CA ARG A 178 -32.48 -3.40 -11.33
C ARG A 178 -32.36 -2.42 -12.47
N ARG A 179 -33.10 -1.31 -12.43
CA ARG A 179 -33.01 -0.25 -13.44
C ARG A 179 -31.63 0.39 -13.48
N LEU A 180 -31.01 0.69 -12.34
CA LEU A 180 -29.62 1.17 -12.26
C LEU A 180 -28.64 0.21 -12.94
N LEU A 181 -28.76 -1.09 -12.67
CA LEU A 181 -27.87 -2.09 -13.23
C LEU A 181 -28.09 -2.28 -14.74
N SER A 182 -29.34 -2.23 -15.21
CA SER A 182 -29.65 -2.23 -16.65
C SER A 182 -29.06 -1.01 -17.36
N LEU A 183 -29.28 0.19 -16.82
CA LEU A 183 -28.73 1.44 -17.39
C LEU A 183 -27.20 1.43 -17.43
N TYR A 184 -26.55 0.84 -16.41
CA TYR A 184 -25.10 0.65 -16.41
C TYR A 184 -24.64 -0.30 -17.52
N ILE A 185 -25.34 -1.41 -17.74
CA ILE A 185 -25.05 -2.37 -18.82
C ILE A 185 -25.27 -1.73 -20.19
N GLU A 186 -26.35 -0.98 -20.37
CA GLU A 186 -26.66 -0.24 -21.60
C GLU A 186 -25.55 0.77 -21.95
N ASN A 187 -24.96 1.42 -20.94
CA ASN A 187 -23.88 2.40 -21.11
C ASN A 187 -22.47 1.82 -20.89
N ILE A 188 -22.31 0.49 -20.86
CA ILE A 188 -21.03 -0.14 -20.47
C ILE A 188 -19.88 0.21 -21.42
N ASN A 189 -20.17 0.41 -22.70
CA ASN A 189 -19.18 0.78 -23.71
C ASN A 189 -18.67 2.20 -23.47
N LYS A 190 -19.56 3.14 -23.11
CA LYS A 190 -19.17 4.49 -22.71
C LYS A 190 -18.30 4.47 -21.45
N PHE A 191 -18.64 3.64 -20.45
CA PHE A 191 -17.83 3.52 -19.22
C PHE A 191 -16.42 2.96 -19.46
N ARG A 192 -16.21 2.25 -20.57
CA ARG A 192 -14.90 1.68 -20.95
C ARG A 192 -14.12 2.57 -21.91
N ASN A 193 -14.78 3.54 -22.54
CA ASN A 193 -14.13 4.45 -23.46
C ASN A 193 -13.33 5.50 -22.65
N PRO A 194 -12.00 5.60 -22.81
CA PRO A 194 -11.20 6.63 -22.14
C PRO A 194 -11.60 8.05 -22.51
N ASP A 195 -12.19 8.26 -23.69
CA ASP A 195 -12.64 9.59 -24.15
C ASP A 195 -13.95 10.03 -23.50
N CYS A 196 -14.62 9.14 -22.76
CA CYS A 196 -15.86 9.44 -22.04
C CYS A 196 -15.59 9.65 -20.55
N LEU A 197 -15.94 10.82 -20.02
CA LEU A 197 -15.90 11.06 -18.59
C LEU A 197 -16.99 10.22 -17.90
N GLN A 198 -16.58 9.33 -17.00
CA GLN A 198 -17.54 8.49 -16.25
C GLN A 198 -18.57 9.31 -15.48
N LYS A 199 -18.19 10.52 -15.04
CA LYS A 199 -19.08 11.45 -14.34
C LYS A 199 -20.31 11.81 -15.17
N ASP A 200 -20.14 12.06 -16.46
CA ASP A 200 -21.25 12.45 -17.35
C ASP A 200 -22.22 11.29 -17.56
N ILE A 201 -21.68 10.07 -17.69
CA ILE A 201 -22.51 8.85 -17.79
C ILE A 201 -23.31 8.65 -16.50
N TRP A 202 -22.70 8.85 -15.32
CA TRP A 202 -23.42 8.76 -14.06
C TRP A 202 -24.49 9.86 -13.92
N LYS A 203 -24.24 11.05 -14.46
CA LYS A 203 -25.21 12.14 -14.50
C LYS A 203 -26.41 11.81 -15.38
N GLU A 204 -26.19 11.24 -16.58
CA GLU A 204 -27.25 10.72 -17.46
C GLU A 204 -28.10 9.65 -16.74
N ILE A 205 -27.45 8.65 -16.15
CA ILE A 205 -28.14 7.58 -15.40
C ILE A 205 -28.93 8.15 -14.22
N ALA A 206 -28.37 9.11 -13.50
CA ALA A 206 -29.01 9.74 -12.36
C ALA A 206 -30.27 10.54 -12.75
N CYS A 207 -30.23 11.23 -13.88
CA CYS A 207 -31.39 11.90 -14.47
C CYS A 207 -32.51 10.88 -14.74
N LEU A 208 -32.20 9.75 -15.37
CA LEU A 208 -33.18 8.68 -15.68
C LEU A 208 -33.76 7.98 -14.43
N LEU A 209 -33.05 8.03 -13.29
CA LEU A 209 -33.47 7.42 -12.03
C LEU A 209 -34.05 8.42 -11.03
N ASN A 210 -34.19 9.69 -11.42
CA ASN A 210 -34.61 10.79 -10.54
C ASN A 210 -33.82 10.80 -9.21
N THR A 211 -32.50 10.67 -9.30
CA THR A 211 -31.59 10.71 -8.14
C THR A 211 -30.31 11.46 -8.49
N THR A 212 -29.32 11.46 -7.59
CA THR A 212 -28.04 12.15 -7.83
C THR A 212 -27.00 11.21 -8.43
N GLU A 213 -26.08 11.76 -9.23
CA GLU A 213 -24.93 11.03 -9.81
C GLU A 213 -24.13 10.30 -8.71
N TYR A 214 -23.95 10.98 -7.58
CA TYR A 214 -23.30 10.45 -6.39
C TYR A 214 -24.03 9.21 -5.86
N ASN A 215 -25.36 9.27 -5.73
CA ASN A 215 -26.15 8.14 -5.23
C ASN A 215 -26.07 6.93 -6.16
N CYS A 216 -26.17 7.13 -7.48
CA CYS A 216 -26.01 6.09 -8.48
C CYS A 216 -24.64 5.41 -8.38
N TYR A 217 -23.57 6.20 -8.44
CA TYR A 217 -22.19 5.71 -8.35
C TYR A 217 -21.95 4.93 -7.05
N HIS A 218 -22.33 5.50 -5.90
CA HIS A 218 -22.12 4.86 -4.61
C HIS A 218 -22.95 3.59 -4.45
N LYS A 219 -24.20 3.56 -4.91
CA LYS A 219 -25.01 2.34 -4.90
C LYS A 219 -24.38 1.26 -5.75
N PHE A 220 -23.96 1.58 -6.97
CA PHE A 220 -23.26 0.63 -7.85
C PHE A 220 -21.96 0.12 -7.23
N LYS A 221 -21.13 1.02 -6.68
CA LYS A 221 -19.87 0.68 -5.98
C LYS A 221 -20.11 -0.28 -4.82
N ASN A 222 -21.16 -0.07 -4.02
CA ASN A 222 -21.54 -0.95 -2.92
C ASN A 222 -22.04 -2.31 -3.42
N LEU A 223 -22.83 -2.35 -4.50
CA LEU A 223 -23.26 -3.59 -5.14
C LEU A 223 -22.07 -4.37 -5.69
N LYS A 224 -21.10 -3.69 -6.31
CA LYS A 224 -19.83 -4.27 -6.79
C LYS A 224 -19.01 -4.88 -5.66
N ARG A 225 -18.86 -4.20 -4.53
CA ARG A 225 -18.20 -4.76 -3.35
C ARG A 225 -18.93 -5.99 -2.83
N THR A 226 -20.25 -5.91 -2.74
CA THR A 226 -21.11 -7.04 -2.30
C THR A 226 -20.95 -8.24 -3.22
N TYR A 227 -20.90 -8.02 -4.53
CA TYR A 227 -20.67 -9.06 -5.52
C TYR A 227 -19.33 -9.77 -5.31
N PHE A 228 -18.23 -9.03 -5.15
CA PHE A 228 -16.92 -9.68 -4.95
C PHE A 228 -16.85 -10.47 -3.65
N ASN A 229 -17.40 -9.93 -2.55
CA ASN A 229 -17.51 -10.66 -1.29
C ASN A 229 -18.37 -11.92 -1.45
N TRP A 230 -19.46 -11.84 -2.23
CA TRP A 230 -20.32 -12.98 -2.54
C TRP A 230 -19.57 -14.04 -3.36
N VAL A 231 -18.80 -13.65 -4.39
CA VAL A 231 -17.98 -14.57 -5.20
C VAL A 231 -16.95 -15.28 -4.33
N GLU A 232 -16.28 -14.56 -3.42
CA GLU A 232 -15.29 -15.11 -2.50
C GLU A 232 -15.92 -16.15 -1.57
N ARG A 233 -17.03 -15.81 -0.89
CA ARG A 233 -17.76 -16.75 -0.02
C ARG A 233 -18.32 -17.96 -0.78
N SER A 234 -18.79 -17.77 -2.01
CA SER A 234 -19.28 -18.86 -2.85
C SER A 234 -18.15 -19.84 -3.20
N ARG A 235 -16.93 -19.34 -3.47
CA ARG A 235 -15.74 -20.18 -3.69
C ARG A 235 -15.29 -20.94 -2.45
N GLU A 236 -15.42 -20.34 -1.27
CA GLU A 236 -15.04 -20.96 0.00
C GLU A 236 -16.03 -22.01 0.46
N SER A 237 -17.33 -21.73 0.35
CA SER A 237 -18.39 -22.62 0.82
C SER A 237 -18.74 -23.74 -0.15
N GLY A 238 -18.44 -23.58 -1.44
CA GLY A 238 -18.86 -24.50 -2.51
C GLY A 238 -20.37 -24.57 -2.73
N LYS A 239 -21.16 -23.78 -1.99
CA LYS A 239 -22.63 -23.71 -2.10
C LYS A 239 -23.02 -22.52 -2.96
N LEU A 240 -24.01 -22.72 -3.84
CA LEU A 240 -24.56 -21.68 -4.68
C LEU A 240 -25.39 -20.70 -3.84
N ILE A 241 -24.78 -19.62 -3.36
CA ILE A 241 -25.48 -18.58 -2.61
C ILE A 241 -26.38 -17.80 -3.58
N LYS A 242 -27.71 -17.83 -3.42
CA LYS A 242 -28.61 -17.03 -4.28
C LYS A 242 -28.43 -15.54 -3.99
N TRP A 243 -27.98 -14.76 -4.98
CA TRP A 243 -27.93 -13.29 -4.91
C TRP A 243 -28.74 -12.69 -6.06
N PRO A 244 -29.78 -11.87 -5.80
CA PRO A 244 -30.76 -11.45 -6.81
C PRO A 244 -30.14 -10.68 -7.98
N TYR A 245 -29.02 -9.99 -7.75
CA TYR A 245 -28.35 -9.18 -8.76
C TYR A 245 -27.19 -9.90 -9.46
N HIS A 246 -26.98 -11.18 -9.15
CA HIS A 246 -25.89 -11.99 -9.71
C HIS A 246 -25.82 -11.92 -11.24
N HIS A 247 -26.93 -12.15 -11.93
CA HIS A 247 -26.98 -12.17 -13.39
C HIS A 247 -26.61 -10.81 -14.03
N TYR A 248 -26.93 -9.68 -13.39
CA TYR A 248 -26.47 -8.36 -13.86
C TYR A 248 -24.96 -8.24 -13.75
N PHE A 249 -24.39 -8.65 -12.61
CA PHE A 249 -22.95 -8.62 -12.41
C PHE A 249 -22.23 -9.63 -13.31
N GLU A 250 -22.82 -10.79 -13.56
CA GLU A 250 -22.37 -11.67 -14.62
C GLU A 250 -22.38 -10.96 -15.96
N ARG A 251 -23.41 -10.21 -16.33
CA ARG A 251 -23.39 -9.43 -17.59
C ARG A 251 -22.33 -8.34 -17.62
N ILE A 252 -22.13 -7.64 -16.51
CA ILE A 252 -21.15 -6.56 -16.39
C ILE A 252 -19.71 -7.09 -16.51
N TYR A 253 -19.43 -8.25 -15.92
CA TYR A 253 -18.07 -8.80 -15.81
C TYR A 253 -17.78 -10.00 -16.75
N PHE A 254 -18.80 -10.74 -17.18
CA PHE A 254 -18.67 -12.06 -17.82
C PHE A 254 -19.51 -12.26 -19.12
N ASN A 255 -20.75 -11.77 -19.23
CA ASN A 255 -21.63 -11.99 -20.40
C ASN A 255 -21.57 -10.86 -21.46
N TYR A 256 -20.65 -9.91 -21.36
CA TYR A 256 -20.15 -9.23 -22.57
C TYR A 256 -19.09 -10.13 -23.21
N ASN A 257 -19.57 -11.23 -23.80
CA ASN A 257 -18.86 -12.30 -24.50
C ASN A 257 -17.73 -12.99 -23.67
N PRO A 258 -17.86 -14.27 -23.29
CA PRO A 258 -16.74 -15.04 -22.73
C PRO A 258 -15.55 -15.20 -23.70
N ASN A 259 -15.71 -14.80 -24.96
CA ASN A 259 -14.65 -14.64 -25.97
C ASN A 259 -14.12 -13.20 -26.10
N LEU A 260 -14.57 -12.23 -25.29
CA LEU A 260 -14.08 -10.83 -25.25
C LEU A 260 -13.63 -10.40 -23.84
N GLY A 261 -13.20 -11.33 -23.00
CA GLY A 261 -12.20 -10.96 -22.01
C GLY A 261 -10.86 -10.76 -22.72
N PRO A 262 -9.95 -9.87 -22.25
CA PRO A 262 -8.57 -9.82 -22.78
C PRO A 262 -7.82 -11.17 -22.65
N TRP A 263 -8.41 -12.13 -21.92
CA TRP A 263 -7.92 -13.49 -21.76
C TRP A 263 -9.05 -14.51 -21.82
N ASP A 264 -9.65 -14.68 -23.00
CA ASP A 264 -10.58 -15.79 -23.25
C ASP A 264 -9.87 -17.16 -23.16
N ARG A 265 -10.65 -18.24 -23.29
CA ARG A 265 -10.14 -19.61 -23.16
C ARG A 265 -9.12 -19.97 -24.24
N ASN A 266 -9.39 -19.58 -25.48
CA ASN A 266 -8.54 -19.87 -26.63
C ASN A 266 -7.23 -19.08 -26.52
N LYS A 267 -7.32 -17.83 -26.10
CA LYS A 267 -6.21 -16.91 -25.86
C LYS A 267 -5.33 -17.35 -24.70
N ILE A 268 -5.91 -17.86 -23.61
CA ILE A 268 -5.15 -18.50 -22.52
C ILE A 268 -4.43 -19.74 -23.02
N ARG A 269 -5.10 -20.60 -23.79
CA ARG A 269 -4.48 -21.80 -24.36
C ARG A 269 -3.35 -21.43 -25.33
N LEU A 270 -3.56 -20.41 -26.17
CA LEU A 270 -2.56 -19.87 -27.08
C LEU A 270 -1.34 -19.32 -26.32
N LEU A 271 -1.57 -18.60 -25.21
CA LEU A 271 -0.50 -18.14 -24.32
C LEU A 271 0.29 -19.29 -23.71
N ILE A 272 -0.40 -20.32 -23.20
CA ILE A 272 0.25 -21.48 -22.60
C ILE A 272 1.08 -22.24 -23.64
N ASN A 273 0.54 -22.44 -24.84
CA ASN A 273 1.22 -23.11 -25.94
C ASN A 273 2.44 -22.30 -26.41
N ALA A 274 2.27 -20.99 -26.65
CA ALA A 274 3.36 -20.10 -27.05
C ALA A 274 4.48 -20.04 -25.99
N TYR A 275 4.13 -20.09 -24.70
CA TYR A 275 5.11 -20.21 -23.63
C TYR A 275 5.81 -21.58 -23.65
N SER A 276 5.06 -22.67 -23.83
CA SER A 276 5.60 -24.04 -23.87
C SER A 276 6.69 -24.18 -24.93
N GLU A 277 6.45 -23.65 -26.13
CA GLU A 277 7.42 -23.64 -27.25
C GLU A 277 8.72 -22.92 -26.90
N LEU A 278 8.64 -21.86 -26.09
CA LEU A 278 9.79 -21.03 -25.70
C LEU A 278 10.33 -21.37 -24.30
N ALA A 279 9.78 -22.38 -23.62
CA ALA A 279 10.05 -22.66 -22.21
C ALA A 279 11.54 -22.92 -21.93
N HIS A 280 12.25 -23.57 -22.86
CA HIS A 280 13.69 -23.81 -22.78
C HIS A 280 14.49 -22.49 -22.81
N LYS A 281 14.09 -21.52 -23.65
CA LYS A 281 14.74 -20.20 -23.72
C LYS A 281 14.54 -19.39 -22.45
N PHE A 282 13.39 -19.54 -21.79
CA PHE A 282 13.15 -18.88 -20.49
C PHE A 282 14.05 -19.39 -19.35
N LYS A 283 14.59 -20.60 -19.46
CA LYS A 283 15.55 -21.19 -18.51
C LYS A 283 16.99 -20.74 -18.78
N ASN A 284 17.31 -20.41 -20.03
CA ASN A 284 18.66 -20.04 -20.41
C ASN A 284 18.92 -18.54 -20.13
N PRO A 285 19.90 -18.19 -19.27
CA PRO A 285 20.17 -16.80 -18.88
C PRO A 285 20.67 -15.92 -20.03
N LYS A 286 21.11 -16.50 -21.16
CA LYS A 286 21.51 -15.75 -22.36
C LYS A 286 20.35 -14.98 -22.99
N TYR A 287 19.10 -15.43 -22.80
CA TYR A 287 17.94 -14.75 -23.37
C TYR A 287 17.31 -13.76 -22.40
N GLN A 288 17.07 -12.54 -22.89
CA GLN A 288 16.32 -11.55 -22.12
C GLN A 288 14.84 -11.93 -22.10
N LYS A 289 14.29 -12.16 -20.91
CA LYS A 289 12.87 -12.51 -20.71
C LYS A 289 11.91 -11.50 -21.35
N LYS A 290 12.30 -10.22 -21.42
CA LYS A 290 11.52 -9.15 -22.06
C LYS A 290 11.29 -9.42 -23.55
N GLU A 291 12.29 -9.93 -24.26
CA GLU A 291 12.19 -10.24 -25.69
C GLU A 291 11.36 -11.51 -25.91
N LEU A 292 11.53 -12.54 -25.08
CA LEU A 292 10.70 -13.74 -25.15
C LEU A 292 9.20 -13.43 -24.95
N TRP A 293 8.88 -12.50 -24.04
CA TRP A 293 7.50 -12.05 -23.86
C TRP A 293 6.97 -11.22 -25.04
N LYS A 294 7.83 -10.50 -25.77
CA LYS A 294 7.44 -9.84 -27.02
C LYS A 294 7.11 -10.86 -28.11
N ASP A 295 7.85 -11.96 -28.20
CA ASP A 295 7.56 -13.03 -29.17
C ASP A 295 6.22 -13.72 -28.86
N ILE A 296 5.96 -14.01 -27.58
CA ILE A 296 4.66 -14.54 -27.14
C ILE A 296 3.53 -13.55 -27.42
N SER A 297 3.77 -12.26 -27.17
CA SER A 297 2.80 -11.18 -27.40
C SER A 297 2.33 -11.12 -28.85
N LYS A 298 3.24 -11.28 -29.82
CA LYS A 298 2.90 -11.34 -31.25
C LYS A 298 1.96 -12.51 -31.57
N LYS A 299 2.21 -13.68 -30.98
CA LYS A 299 1.35 -14.88 -31.18
C LYS A 299 -0.02 -14.71 -30.54
N VAL A 300 -0.07 -14.14 -29.33
CA VAL A 300 -1.29 -14.05 -28.52
C VAL A 300 -2.14 -12.82 -28.88
N ASN A 301 -1.58 -11.86 -29.62
CA ASN A 301 -2.18 -10.57 -29.91
C ASN A 301 -2.58 -9.82 -28.63
N GLU A 302 -1.61 -9.66 -27.73
CA GLU A 302 -1.71 -8.93 -26.45
C GLU A 302 -0.42 -8.19 -26.13
N ALA A 303 -0.47 -7.20 -25.25
CA ALA A 303 0.75 -6.54 -24.78
C ALA A 303 1.69 -7.53 -24.06
N PRO A 304 3.03 -7.46 -24.24
CA PRO A 304 3.99 -8.36 -23.60
C PRO A 304 3.85 -8.41 -22.07
N SER A 305 3.58 -7.26 -21.45
CA SER A 305 3.37 -7.14 -20.01
C SER A 305 2.08 -7.82 -19.54
N ASN A 306 1.04 -7.84 -20.36
CA ASN A 306 -0.20 -8.56 -20.08
C ASN A 306 0.01 -10.07 -20.15
N CYS A 307 0.74 -10.55 -21.18
CA CYS A 307 1.09 -11.96 -21.35
C CYS A 307 1.87 -12.49 -20.14
N ASP A 308 2.94 -11.79 -19.76
CA ASP A 308 3.76 -12.13 -18.60
C ASP A 308 2.92 -12.17 -17.31
N ARG A 309 2.15 -11.10 -17.05
CA ARG A 309 1.30 -11.02 -15.85
C ARG A 309 0.28 -12.16 -15.80
N LYS A 310 -0.38 -12.45 -16.92
CA LYS A 310 -1.37 -13.52 -16.99
C LYS A 310 -0.72 -14.87 -16.77
N PHE A 311 0.39 -15.15 -17.45
CA PHE A 311 1.10 -16.42 -17.31
C PHE A 311 1.61 -16.63 -15.88
N ARG A 312 2.19 -15.60 -15.24
CA ARG A 312 2.60 -15.65 -13.83
C ARG A 312 1.44 -16.00 -12.89
N ASN A 313 0.27 -15.43 -13.10
CA ASN A 313 -0.93 -15.75 -12.32
C ASN A 313 -1.40 -17.20 -12.52
N LEU A 314 -1.31 -17.71 -13.75
CA LEU A 314 -1.60 -19.11 -14.08
C LEU A 314 -0.58 -20.05 -13.42
N LYS A 315 0.72 -19.74 -13.52
CA LYS A 315 1.82 -20.48 -12.85
C LYS A 315 1.63 -20.50 -11.33
N GLN A 316 1.27 -19.38 -10.72
CA GLN A 316 1.01 -19.32 -9.27
C GLN A 316 -0.19 -20.20 -8.86
N THR A 317 -1.20 -20.28 -9.72
CA THR A 317 -2.35 -21.17 -9.50
C THR A 317 -1.91 -22.63 -9.59
N TYR A 318 -1.16 -23.00 -10.63
CA TYR A 318 -0.57 -24.32 -10.75
C TYR A 318 0.26 -24.73 -9.53
N ILE A 319 1.20 -23.89 -9.08
CA ILE A 319 2.05 -24.17 -7.91
C ILE A 319 1.20 -24.44 -6.66
N ARG A 320 0.16 -23.63 -6.40
CA ARG A 320 -0.74 -23.86 -5.25
C ARG A 320 -1.48 -25.17 -5.34
N LEU A 321 -1.92 -25.55 -6.55
CA LEU A 321 -2.63 -26.80 -6.78
C LEU A 321 -1.71 -28.01 -6.65
N LYS A 322 -0.49 -27.92 -7.17
CA LYS A 322 0.55 -28.94 -7.02
C LYS A 322 0.92 -29.16 -5.56
N MET A 323 1.18 -28.10 -4.80
CA MET A 323 1.44 -28.21 -3.35
C MET A 323 0.30 -28.90 -2.58
N ARG A 324 -0.97 -28.71 -3.00
CA ARG A 324 -2.10 -29.44 -2.40
C ARG A 324 -2.11 -30.92 -2.79
N ALA A 325 -1.80 -31.21 -4.05
CA ALA A 325 -1.70 -32.58 -4.57
C ALA A 325 -0.63 -33.38 -3.83
N ASP A 326 0.56 -32.78 -3.63
CA ASP A 326 1.70 -33.39 -2.94
C ASP A 326 1.37 -33.71 -1.47
N THR A 327 0.43 -32.97 -0.85
CA THR A 327 -0.06 -33.24 0.53
C THR A 327 -1.17 -34.30 0.60
N GLY A 328 -1.41 -35.06 -0.47
CA GLY A 328 -2.41 -36.14 -0.52
C GLY A 328 -3.87 -35.66 -0.63
N ARG A 329 -4.11 -34.37 -0.87
CA ARG A 329 -5.46 -33.85 -1.14
C ARG A 329 -5.74 -33.95 -2.64
N ALA A 330 -6.94 -34.41 -2.99
CA ALA A 330 -7.32 -34.61 -4.39
C ALA A 330 -7.02 -33.38 -5.26
N VAL A 331 -6.27 -33.62 -6.35
CA VAL A 331 -5.93 -32.61 -7.37
C VAL A 331 -7.23 -32.01 -7.90
N THR A 332 -7.33 -30.68 -7.88
CA THR A 332 -8.51 -29.98 -8.42
C THR A 332 -8.63 -30.24 -9.93
N LYS A 333 -9.86 -30.33 -10.46
CA LYS A 333 -10.19 -30.39 -11.91
C LYS A 333 -9.87 -29.07 -12.65
N TRP A 334 -8.71 -28.48 -12.42
CA TRP A 334 -8.29 -27.26 -13.09
C TRP A 334 -7.86 -27.59 -14.52
N ARG A 335 -8.58 -27.04 -15.50
CA ARG A 335 -8.45 -27.39 -16.91
C ARG A 335 -7.05 -27.28 -17.50
N TYR A 336 -6.24 -26.34 -17.01
CA TYR A 336 -4.87 -26.08 -17.49
C TYR A 336 -3.81 -26.84 -16.71
N TYR A 337 -4.22 -27.69 -15.75
CA TYR A 337 -3.27 -28.38 -14.87
C TYR A 337 -2.36 -29.30 -15.67
N LYS A 338 -2.90 -30.09 -16.61
CA LYS A 338 -2.14 -31.00 -17.46
C LYS A 338 -1.13 -30.25 -18.34
N ASP A 339 -1.51 -29.09 -18.89
CA ASP A 339 -0.61 -28.28 -19.71
C ASP A 339 0.58 -27.77 -18.89
N PHE A 340 0.34 -27.35 -17.64
CA PHE A 340 1.40 -26.92 -16.74
C PHE A 340 2.27 -28.08 -16.24
N VAL A 341 1.69 -29.25 -16.01
CA VAL A 341 2.46 -30.49 -15.74
C VAL A 341 3.40 -30.77 -16.91
N ALA A 342 2.92 -30.72 -18.15
CA ALA A 342 3.76 -30.91 -19.33
C ALA A 342 4.89 -29.87 -19.43
N ILE A 343 4.63 -28.60 -19.09
CA ILE A 343 5.66 -27.55 -19.15
C ILE A 343 6.73 -27.69 -18.03
N PHE A 344 6.33 -28.13 -16.83
CA PHE A 344 7.21 -28.05 -15.64
C PHE A 344 7.71 -29.41 -15.14
N GLU A 345 7.08 -30.52 -15.50
CA GLU A 345 7.43 -31.87 -15.02
C GLU A 345 8.07 -32.71 -16.13
N ASN A 346 7.67 -32.54 -17.39
CA ASN A 346 8.32 -33.22 -18.51
C ASN A 346 9.64 -32.52 -18.84
N ASN A 347 10.72 -32.95 -18.19
CA ASN A 347 12.08 -32.44 -18.38
C ASN A 347 12.78 -32.90 -19.68
N CYS A 348 12.05 -33.25 -20.73
CA CYS A 348 12.64 -33.72 -21.99
C CYS A 348 12.23 -32.84 -23.16
N CYS A 349 12.72 -31.60 -23.19
CA CYS A 349 13.00 -30.95 -24.46
C CYS A 349 14.51 -31.04 -24.70
N SER A 350 14.98 -32.16 -25.24
CA SER A 350 16.30 -32.25 -25.84
C SER A 350 16.26 -31.56 -27.20
N VAL A 351 16.67 -30.29 -27.26
CA VAL A 351 17.01 -29.67 -28.54
C VAL A 351 18.50 -29.94 -28.76
N LEU A 352 18.82 -30.71 -29.80
CA LEU A 352 20.16 -30.82 -30.35
C LEU A 352 20.47 -29.47 -31.02
N ASP A 353 21.16 -28.60 -30.30
CA ASP A 353 21.80 -27.41 -30.86
C ASP A 353 23.24 -27.39 -30.34
N ASP A 354 24.19 -27.61 -31.25
CA ASP A 354 25.65 -27.54 -31.10
C ASP A 354 26.26 -28.13 -29.80
N GLY A 355 26.22 -29.46 -29.68
CA GLY A 355 27.25 -30.23 -28.97
C GLY A 355 27.33 -30.13 -27.45
N HIS A 356 26.50 -29.30 -26.79
CA HIS A 356 26.47 -29.20 -25.33
C HIS A 356 25.14 -29.65 -24.74
N ASN A 357 25.14 -30.89 -24.25
CA ASN A 357 24.01 -31.51 -23.57
C ASN A 357 23.84 -30.91 -22.16
N VAL A 358 23.22 -29.72 -22.07
CA VAL A 358 22.95 -29.08 -20.76
C VAL A 358 21.62 -29.61 -20.22
N VAL A 359 21.72 -30.59 -19.32
CA VAL A 359 20.58 -31.14 -18.57
C VAL A 359 20.06 -30.09 -17.58
N TYR A 360 18.97 -29.40 -17.92
CA TYR A 360 18.27 -28.51 -16.99
C TYR A 360 17.33 -29.30 -16.07
N LYS A 361 17.87 -29.85 -14.97
CA LYS A 361 17.07 -30.50 -13.91
C LYS A 361 16.16 -29.47 -13.19
N THR A 362 15.05 -29.96 -12.66
CA THR A 362 14.01 -29.22 -11.91
C THR A 362 14.57 -28.67 -10.59
N LEU A 363 15.36 -27.61 -10.67
CA LEU A 363 16.17 -27.08 -9.56
C LEU A 363 15.31 -26.42 -8.45
N GLU A 364 14.07 -25.98 -8.74
CA GLU A 364 13.32 -25.04 -7.89
C GLU A 364 13.02 -25.54 -6.46
N GLN A 365 12.82 -26.85 -6.24
CA GLN A 365 12.54 -27.40 -4.91
C GLN A 365 13.81 -27.78 -4.13
N ASP A 366 14.91 -28.06 -4.83
CA ASP A 366 16.13 -28.54 -4.19
C ASP A 366 17.07 -27.39 -3.81
N TYR A 367 17.14 -26.32 -4.63
CA TYR A 367 18.01 -25.18 -4.30
C TYR A 367 17.60 -24.47 -3.01
N VAL A 368 16.30 -24.47 -2.66
CA VAL A 368 15.83 -23.84 -1.41
C VAL A 368 16.30 -24.65 -0.20
N LYS A 369 16.25 -25.99 -0.28
CA LYS A 369 16.79 -26.85 0.78
C LYS A 369 18.30 -26.68 0.90
N GLN A 370 19.01 -26.65 -0.23
CA GLN A 370 20.46 -26.39 -0.25
C GLN A 370 20.81 -25.01 0.32
N LEU A 371 20.03 -23.97 0.02
CA LEU A 371 20.19 -22.63 0.59
C LEU A 371 20.01 -22.63 2.12
N LEU A 372 18.99 -23.32 2.61
CA LEU A 372 18.69 -23.39 4.05
C LEU A 372 19.70 -24.25 4.81
N ASN A 373 20.13 -25.38 4.25
CA ASN A 373 21.22 -26.20 4.79
C ASN A 373 22.51 -25.38 4.89
N PHE A 374 22.91 -24.70 3.81
CA PHE A 374 24.09 -23.84 3.83
C PHE A 374 24.01 -22.75 4.94
N TYR A 375 22.82 -22.19 5.17
CA TYR A 375 22.62 -21.23 6.25
C TYR A 375 22.77 -21.88 7.63
N LEU A 376 22.20 -23.06 7.84
CA LEU A 376 22.33 -23.83 9.08
C LEU A 376 23.81 -24.16 9.36
N ASP A 377 24.53 -24.67 8.37
CA ASP A 377 25.95 -25.02 8.47
C ASP A 377 26.84 -23.80 8.81
N ASN A 378 26.41 -22.60 8.42
CA ASN A 378 27.13 -21.35 8.65
C ASN A 378 26.41 -20.42 9.64
N LYS A 379 25.50 -20.96 10.48
CA LYS A 379 24.63 -20.17 11.39
C LYS A 379 25.43 -19.21 12.26
N ASN A 380 26.56 -19.66 12.82
CA ASN A 380 27.43 -18.84 13.67
C ASN A 380 28.07 -17.69 12.89
N LYS A 381 28.51 -17.93 11.65
CA LYS A 381 29.08 -16.89 10.78
C LYS A 381 28.04 -15.87 10.33
N PHE A 382 26.77 -16.27 10.18
CA PHE A 382 25.67 -15.35 9.87
C PHE A 382 25.24 -14.51 11.09
N LYS A 383 25.49 -14.99 12.31
CA LYS A 383 25.25 -14.26 13.57
C LYS A 383 26.38 -13.28 13.90
N ASP A 384 27.60 -13.56 13.46
CA ASP A 384 28.77 -12.71 13.69
C ASP A 384 28.62 -11.33 13.01
N PRO A 385 28.61 -10.21 13.76
CA PRO A 385 28.50 -8.87 13.19
C PRO A 385 29.73 -8.45 12.36
N LEU A 386 30.89 -9.08 12.56
CA LEU A 386 32.13 -8.81 11.82
C LEU A 386 32.12 -9.46 10.44
N VAL A 387 31.32 -10.52 10.25
CA VAL A 387 31.21 -11.22 8.96
C VAL A 387 30.16 -10.55 8.08
N LYS A 388 30.62 -9.98 6.95
CA LYS A 388 29.73 -9.46 5.92
C LYS A 388 28.91 -10.59 5.29
N LYS A 389 27.63 -10.72 5.63
CA LYS A 389 26.70 -11.76 5.10
C LYS A 389 26.75 -11.94 3.58
N LYS A 390 27.01 -10.86 2.83
CA LYS A 390 27.21 -10.89 1.38
C LYS A 390 28.32 -11.84 0.93
N THR A 391 29.41 -12.01 1.70
CA THR A 391 30.50 -12.93 1.37
C THR A 391 30.07 -14.39 1.51
N LEU A 392 29.28 -14.72 2.52
CA LEU A 392 28.70 -16.06 2.68
C LEU A 392 27.75 -16.39 1.53
N TRP A 393 26.89 -15.44 1.14
CA TRP A 393 26.00 -15.63 -0.01
C TRP A 393 26.74 -15.79 -1.34
N LYS A 394 27.91 -15.14 -1.50
CA LYS A 394 28.79 -15.36 -2.66
C LYS A 394 29.33 -16.78 -2.77
N GLN A 395 29.46 -17.52 -1.66
CA GLN A 395 29.97 -18.90 -1.68
C GLN A 395 28.92 -19.88 -2.22
N ILE A 396 27.64 -19.68 -1.87
CA ILE A 396 26.56 -20.59 -2.26
C ILE A 396 25.85 -20.17 -3.55
N GLY A 397 25.79 -18.88 -3.87
CA GLY A 397 25.09 -18.34 -5.03
C GLY A 397 25.40 -19.06 -6.35
N PRO A 398 26.68 -19.19 -6.74
CA PRO A 398 27.06 -19.89 -7.96
C PRO A 398 26.58 -21.35 -8.01
N LYS A 399 26.60 -22.06 -6.87
CA LYS A 399 26.16 -23.46 -6.78
C LYS A 399 24.64 -23.60 -7.00
N LEU A 400 23.88 -22.57 -6.64
CA LEU A 400 22.42 -22.54 -6.80
C LEU A 400 21.97 -21.89 -8.11
N GLY A 401 22.89 -21.34 -8.90
CA GLY A 401 22.56 -20.53 -10.08
C GLY A 401 21.86 -19.21 -9.72
N LEU A 402 22.16 -18.63 -8.55
CA LEU A 402 21.59 -17.38 -8.04
C LEU A 402 22.68 -16.36 -7.75
N SER A 403 22.36 -15.08 -7.86
CA SER A 403 23.22 -14.02 -7.34
C SER A 403 23.22 -14.01 -5.80
N PRO A 404 24.27 -13.48 -5.15
CA PRO A 404 24.30 -13.32 -3.70
C PRO A 404 23.10 -12.52 -3.16
N GLU A 405 22.67 -11.50 -3.90
CA GLU A 405 21.52 -10.66 -3.58
C GLU A 405 20.20 -11.44 -3.72
N GLU A 406 20.09 -12.34 -4.70
CA GLU A 406 18.95 -13.24 -4.86
C GLU A 406 18.85 -14.26 -3.73
N CYS A 407 19.97 -14.85 -3.30
CA CYS A 407 20.05 -15.73 -2.14
C CYS A 407 19.56 -15.02 -0.87
N ASP A 408 20.10 -13.83 -0.58
CA ASP A 408 19.73 -13.01 0.57
C ASP A 408 18.23 -12.63 0.54
N LYS A 409 17.74 -12.15 -0.60
CA LYS A 409 16.33 -11.81 -0.80
C LYS A 409 15.43 -13.02 -0.61
N LYS A 410 15.82 -14.19 -1.15
CA LYS A 410 15.07 -15.43 -1.00
C LYS A 410 15.00 -15.85 0.46
N PHE A 411 16.13 -15.83 1.18
CA PHE A 411 16.18 -16.18 2.59
C PHE A 411 15.31 -15.24 3.45
N ARG A 412 15.39 -13.91 3.25
CA ARG A 412 14.51 -12.94 3.95
C ARG A 412 13.03 -13.20 3.71
N ASN A 413 12.63 -13.52 2.48
CA ASN A 413 11.23 -13.85 2.16
C ASN A 413 10.76 -15.13 2.87
N LEU A 414 11.62 -16.15 2.94
CA LEU A 414 11.35 -17.38 3.69
C LEU A 414 11.24 -17.07 5.19
N LYS A 415 12.16 -16.27 5.75
CA LYS A 415 12.11 -15.81 7.15
C LYS A 415 10.80 -15.08 7.47
N GLN A 416 10.38 -14.16 6.62
CA GLN A 416 9.12 -13.45 6.83
C GLN A 416 7.91 -14.39 6.81
N THR A 417 7.95 -15.42 5.97
CA THR A 417 6.91 -16.45 5.92
C THR A 417 6.89 -17.26 7.22
N TYR A 418 8.06 -17.67 7.72
CA TYR A 418 8.18 -18.34 9.01
C TYR A 418 7.59 -17.51 10.16
N ILE A 419 7.96 -16.24 10.29
CA ILE A 419 7.47 -15.36 11.37
C ILE A 419 5.95 -15.33 11.41
N ARG A 420 5.29 -15.10 10.26
CA ARG A 420 3.82 -15.10 10.16
C ARG A 420 3.20 -16.46 10.52
N LEU A 421 3.86 -17.55 10.15
CA LEU A 421 3.38 -18.90 10.45
C LEU A 421 3.56 -19.25 11.93
N ALA A 422 4.65 -18.81 12.56
CA ALA A 422 4.92 -18.99 13.98
C ALA A 422 3.96 -18.15 14.84
N GLU A 423 3.69 -16.90 14.47
CA GLU A 423 2.66 -16.05 15.11
C GLU A 423 1.28 -16.72 15.03
N LYS A 424 0.89 -17.18 13.84
CA LYS A 424 -0.38 -17.88 13.65
C LYS A 424 -0.45 -19.20 14.45
N LEU A 425 0.67 -19.92 14.58
CA LEU A 425 0.74 -21.13 15.40
C LEU A 425 0.51 -20.79 16.89
N LYS A 426 1.11 -19.70 17.39
CA LYS A 426 0.87 -19.21 18.76
C LYS A 426 -0.58 -18.83 19.00
N GLU A 427 -1.22 -18.17 18.03
CA GLU A 427 -2.62 -17.74 18.15
C GLU A 427 -3.63 -18.89 18.06
N THR A 428 -3.38 -19.86 17.16
CA THR A 428 -4.41 -20.87 16.80
C THR A 428 -4.10 -22.28 17.30
N GLY A 429 -2.88 -22.54 17.76
CA GLY A 429 -2.40 -23.87 18.17
C GLY A 429 -2.31 -24.90 17.04
N LYS A 430 -2.61 -24.52 15.78
CA LYS A 430 -2.65 -25.45 14.65
C LYS A 430 -1.34 -25.42 13.86
N GLY A 431 -0.67 -26.58 13.80
CA GLY A 431 0.51 -26.81 12.98
C GLY A 431 0.31 -26.42 11.52
N ASN A 432 1.38 -25.94 10.88
CA ASN A 432 1.38 -25.59 9.47
C ASN A 432 2.15 -26.66 8.65
N GLY A 433 1.62 -27.04 7.49
CA GLY A 433 2.26 -28.03 6.59
C GLY A 433 3.35 -27.41 5.69
N TRP A 434 4.04 -26.36 6.15
CA TRP A 434 5.05 -25.70 5.32
C TRP A 434 6.37 -26.50 5.36
N PRO A 435 6.88 -26.99 4.22
CA PRO A 435 7.99 -27.96 4.19
C PRO A 435 9.33 -27.41 4.72
N TYR A 436 9.45 -26.09 4.86
CA TYR A 436 10.65 -25.42 5.34
C TYR A 436 10.53 -24.98 6.81
N TYR A 437 9.40 -25.25 7.47
CA TYR A 437 9.17 -24.77 8.84
C TYR A 437 10.22 -25.30 9.82
N ALA A 438 10.50 -26.61 9.78
CA ALA A 438 11.50 -27.26 10.63
C ALA A 438 12.93 -26.70 10.46
N TYR A 439 13.30 -26.24 9.25
CA TYR A 439 14.59 -25.58 9.05
C TYR A 439 14.67 -24.26 9.82
N PHE A 440 13.58 -23.50 9.83
CA PHE A 440 13.52 -22.24 10.54
C PHE A 440 13.42 -22.43 12.05
N GLU A 441 12.73 -23.47 12.53
CA GLU A 441 12.81 -23.89 13.93
C GLU A 441 14.27 -24.16 14.32
N GLN A 442 15.03 -24.95 13.56
CA GLN A 442 16.46 -25.16 13.85
C GLN A 442 17.31 -23.86 13.77
N ILE A 443 16.94 -22.91 12.93
CA ILE A 443 17.63 -21.62 12.83
C ILE A 443 17.35 -20.74 14.06
N TYR A 444 16.12 -20.75 14.60
CA TYR A 444 15.67 -19.80 15.62
C TYR A 444 15.50 -20.40 17.01
N ASP A 445 15.36 -21.71 17.13
CA ASP A 445 15.41 -22.41 18.39
C ASP A 445 16.85 -22.35 18.89
N GLU A 446 17.01 -21.69 20.02
CA GLU A 446 18.20 -21.85 20.84
C GLU A 446 18.05 -23.14 21.63
N PRO A 447 19.12 -23.94 21.78
CA PRO A 447 19.09 -24.99 22.77
C PRO A 447 18.90 -24.32 24.13
N SER A 448 17.69 -24.43 24.68
CA SER A 448 17.49 -24.28 26.11
C SER A 448 18.27 -25.42 26.76
N SER A 449 19.55 -25.18 27.02
CA SER A 449 20.35 -26.03 27.89
C SER A 449 19.67 -26.03 29.24
N GLY A 450 18.94 -27.11 29.50
CA GLY A 450 18.16 -27.31 30.69
C GLY A 450 19.00 -27.26 31.96
N GLY A 451 18.43 -26.65 32.98
CA GLY A 451 18.53 -27.02 34.40
C GLY A 451 19.92 -27.24 34.97
N LYS A 452 20.55 -26.18 35.47
CA LYS A 452 21.22 -26.20 36.78
C LYS A 452 20.93 -24.90 37.51
N GLU A 453 20.21 -25.00 38.61
CA GLU A 453 20.16 -23.98 39.65
C GLU A 453 21.58 -23.64 40.08
N CYS A 454 21.94 -22.37 39.99
CA CYS A 454 23.14 -21.80 40.57
C CYS A 454 22.74 -20.45 41.17
N HIS A 455 22.34 -20.52 42.44
CA HIS A 455 22.09 -19.37 43.30
C HIS A 455 23.45 -18.72 43.66
N HIS A 456 23.98 -17.85 42.80
CA HIS A 456 24.98 -16.88 43.23
C HIS A 456 24.86 -15.57 42.44
N LYS A 457 24.60 -14.50 43.21
CA LYS A 457 24.54 -13.10 42.82
C LYS A 457 25.63 -12.72 41.81
N CYS A 458 25.24 -12.01 40.75
CA CYS A 458 26.07 -10.95 40.19
C CYS A 458 25.29 -9.63 40.33
N ASP A 459 25.60 -8.93 41.42
CA ASP A 459 25.06 -7.63 41.85
C ASP A 459 25.62 -6.46 40.99
N LEU A 460 26.03 -6.73 39.74
CA LEU A 460 26.77 -5.77 38.89
C LEU A 460 25.89 -5.06 37.85
N ASP A 461 24.76 -5.66 37.46
CA ASP A 461 23.86 -5.10 36.43
C ASP A 461 22.89 -4.05 36.99
N THR A 462 22.60 -4.08 38.28
CA THR A 462 21.64 -3.14 38.88
C THR A 462 22.25 -1.75 39.09
N MET A 463 23.54 -1.67 39.46
CA MET A 463 24.21 -0.38 39.71
C MET A 463 24.51 0.36 38.40
N THR A 464 24.96 -0.37 37.36
CA THR A 464 25.22 0.19 36.02
C THR A 464 23.94 0.64 35.31
N LEU A 465 22.83 -0.10 35.43
CA LEU A 465 21.54 0.34 34.86
C LEU A 465 20.97 1.57 35.58
N THR A 466 21.21 1.72 36.87
CA THR A 466 20.72 2.87 37.65
C THR A 466 21.55 4.13 37.36
N GLU A 467 22.87 4.00 37.21
CA GLU A 467 23.73 5.11 36.79
C GLU A 467 23.47 5.54 35.33
N ILE A 468 23.24 4.59 34.42
CA ILE A 468 22.85 4.90 33.04
C ILE A 468 21.48 5.60 33.01
N ARG A 469 20.51 5.16 33.83
CA ARG A 469 19.20 5.81 33.93
C ARG A 469 19.32 7.23 34.49
N ASN A 470 20.18 7.45 35.48
CA ASN A 470 20.43 8.77 36.05
C ASN A 470 21.14 9.71 35.07
N LEU A 471 22.15 9.22 34.32
CA LEU A 471 22.83 10.02 33.28
C LEU A 471 21.91 10.39 32.10
N VAL A 472 21.02 9.48 31.69
CA VAL A 472 20.02 9.75 30.65
C VAL A 472 18.98 10.76 31.13
N HIS A 473 18.60 10.72 32.41
CA HIS A 473 17.66 11.68 33.00
C HIS A 473 18.28 13.08 33.12
N ASP A 474 19.55 13.15 33.55
CA ASP A 474 20.28 14.41 33.74
C ASP A 474 20.58 15.13 32.42
N HIS A 475 20.82 14.36 31.34
CA HIS A 475 20.91 14.90 29.98
C HIS A 475 19.56 15.41 29.45
N GLY A 476 18.46 14.72 29.77
CA GLY A 476 17.11 15.16 29.40
C GLY A 476 16.70 16.50 30.02
N LEU A 477 17.13 16.77 31.26
CA LEU A 477 16.86 18.06 31.93
C LEU A 477 17.67 19.20 31.33
N LYS A 478 18.96 18.98 31.02
CA LYS A 478 19.83 20.00 30.40
C LYS A 478 19.40 20.40 29.00
N ASP A 479 18.89 19.45 28.21
CA ASP A 479 18.42 19.75 26.86
C ASP A 479 17.04 20.42 26.87
N ARG A 480 16.22 20.14 27.89
CA ARG A 480 14.96 20.85 28.13
C ARG A 480 15.20 22.33 28.49
N ASP A 481 16.18 22.63 29.33
CA ASP A 481 16.53 24.01 29.67
C ASP A 481 17.05 24.82 28.46
N LYS A 482 17.78 24.18 27.54
CA LYS A 482 18.22 24.82 26.30
C LYS A 482 17.06 25.08 25.34
N PHE A 483 16.12 24.14 25.24
CA PHE A 483 14.92 24.31 24.44
C PHE A 483 14.05 25.45 25.01
N ASP A 484 13.85 25.50 26.32
CA ASP A 484 13.06 26.55 26.97
C ASP A 484 13.71 27.93 26.80
N ARG A 485 15.05 28.03 26.80
CA ARG A 485 15.76 29.28 26.45
C ARG A 485 15.54 29.67 24.99
N LEU A 486 15.58 28.72 24.07
CA LEU A 486 15.36 28.98 22.64
C LEU A 486 13.91 29.45 22.38
N VAL A 487 12.93 28.85 23.06
CA VAL A 487 11.53 29.26 22.97
C VAL A 487 11.36 30.71 23.42
N ARG A 488 11.95 31.10 24.56
CA ARG A 488 11.90 32.50 25.02
C ARG A 488 12.51 33.48 24.03
N VAL A 489 13.67 33.14 23.44
CA VAL A 489 14.32 34.00 22.42
C VAL A 489 13.44 34.17 21.18
N ILE A 490 12.72 33.12 20.76
CA ILE A 490 11.80 33.18 19.62
C ILE A 490 10.57 34.04 19.96
N GLU A 491 10.03 33.91 21.18
CA GLU A 491 8.92 34.73 21.65
C GLU A 491 9.30 36.22 21.70
N ASP A 492 10.45 36.56 22.27
CA ASP A 492 10.99 37.93 22.30
C ASP A 492 11.17 38.50 20.88
N SER A 493 11.68 37.69 19.94
CA SER A 493 11.85 38.11 18.54
C SER A 493 10.50 38.39 17.86
N ASN A 494 9.49 37.57 18.14
CA ASN A 494 8.14 37.77 17.62
C ASN A 494 7.48 39.01 18.22
N ASP A 495 7.72 39.32 19.49
CA ASP A 495 7.22 40.53 20.13
C ASP A 495 7.81 41.79 19.52
N ILE A 496 9.11 41.80 19.26
CA ILE A 496 9.78 42.90 18.54
C ILE A 496 9.17 43.07 17.14
N GLN A 497 8.89 41.98 16.42
CA GLN A 497 8.23 42.07 15.11
C GLN A 497 6.80 42.60 15.21
N ARG A 498 6.03 42.18 16.22
CA ARG A 498 4.68 42.70 16.47
C ARG A 498 4.70 44.20 16.75
N GLU A 499 5.65 44.66 17.56
CA GLU A 499 5.82 46.08 17.88
C GLU A 499 6.23 46.89 16.66
N ARG A 500 7.19 46.41 15.88
CA ARG A 500 7.59 47.02 14.60
C ARG A 500 6.40 47.16 13.64
N ASN A 501 5.57 46.12 13.52
CA ASN A 501 4.38 46.16 12.67
C ASN A 501 3.33 47.16 13.19
N LYS A 502 3.15 47.27 14.51
CA LYS A 502 2.29 48.30 15.11
C LYS A 502 2.78 49.72 14.81
N ILE A 503 4.09 49.96 14.92
CA ILE A 503 4.69 51.26 14.60
C ILE A 503 4.50 51.60 13.12
N LEU A 504 4.76 50.63 12.23
CA LEU A 504 4.52 50.81 10.78
C LEU A 504 3.07 51.14 10.47
N GLN A 505 2.11 50.45 11.11
CA GLN A 505 0.69 50.71 10.92
C GLN A 505 0.32 52.12 11.43
N ALA A 506 0.78 52.52 12.61
CA ALA A 506 0.53 53.85 13.16
C ALA A 506 1.13 54.99 12.29
N LEU A 507 2.23 54.72 11.58
CA LEU A 507 2.80 55.67 10.61
C LEU A 507 1.99 55.74 9.31
N LEU A 508 1.42 54.62 8.86
CA LEU A 508 0.53 54.59 7.69
C LEU A 508 -0.80 55.30 7.96
N ASP A 509 -1.33 55.15 9.17
CA ASP A 509 -2.62 55.76 9.59
C ASP A 509 -2.52 57.27 9.88
N ARG A 510 -1.32 57.86 9.84
CA ARG A 510 -1.07 59.31 10.03
C ARG A 510 -1.12 60.14 8.74
N ARG A 511 -1.50 59.54 7.60
CA ARG A 511 -1.85 60.24 6.36
C ARG A 511 -3.34 60.51 6.31
#